data_AF-A0AAE2U1U8-F1
#
_entry.id   AF-A0AAE2U1U8-F1
#
_cell.length_a   1.000
_cell.length_b   1.000
_cell.length_c   1.000
_cell.angle_alpha   90.00
_cell.angle_beta   90.00
_cell.angle_gamma   90.00
#
_symmetry.space_group_name_H-M   'P 1'
#
loop_
_entity.id
_entity.type
_entity.pdbx_description
1 polymer ?
#
loop_
_entity_poly.entity_id
_entity_poly.type
_entity_poly.pdbx_seq_one_letter_code
_entity_poly.pdbx_strand_id
1 'polypeptide(L)'
;MEIFTMATATLTSKGQITIPVQVRTALGLETGDRVEFVEMEDGKFSMIAASKTVTDLKGLISKPANAVSIEDMNQAIATQGAKAG
;
A
#
# COMPACT_ATOMS: atom_id res chain seq x y z
N MET A 1 28.07 -4.78 -8.38
CA MET A 1 27.77 -3.66 -7.48
C MET A 1 26.66 -2.87 -8.15
N GLU A 2 25.42 -3.07 -7.73
CA GLU A 2 24.30 -2.33 -8.30
C GLU A 2 24.45 -0.86 -7.92
N ILE A 3 24.60 -0.02 -8.93
CA ILE A 3 24.56 1.43 -8.80
C ILE A 3 23.09 1.82 -8.62
N PHE A 4 22.63 1.87 -7.38
CA PHE A 4 21.42 2.64 -7.07
C PHE A 4 21.77 4.11 -7.30
N THR A 5 21.27 4.67 -8.40
CA THR A 5 21.39 6.11 -8.68
C THR A 5 20.82 6.87 -7.49
N MET A 6 21.68 7.52 -6.69
CA MET A 6 21.27 8.24 -5.50
C MET A 6 20.51 9.51 -5.90
N ALA A 7 19.19 9.43 -5.90
CA ALA A 7 18.32 10.60 -6.08
C ALA A 7 18.27 11.39 -4.78
N THR A 8 18.69 12.66 -4.80
CA THR A 8 18.61 13.55 -3.64
C THR A 8 17.61 14.67 -3.90
N ALA A 9 16.95 15.15 -2.83
CA ALA A 9 16.08 16.32 -2.86
C ALA A 9 16.44 17.26 -1.70
N THR A 10 16.20 18.56 -1.89
CA THR A 10 16.42 19.57 -0.85
C THR A 10 15.09 19.98 -0.25
N LEU A 11 15.04 20.04 1.08
CA LEU A 11 13.92 20.60 1.81
C LEU A 11 13.91 22.12 1.67
N THR A 12 12.83 22.66 1.13
CA THR A 12 12.62 24.11 1.07
C THR A 12 12.30 24.66 2.46
N SER A 13 12.41 25.98 2.65
CA SER A 13 12.01 26.64 3.90
C SER A 13 10.53 26.45 4.28
N LYS A 14 9.69 26.07 3.32
CA LYS A 14 8.27 25.76 3.53
C LYS A 14 8.01 24.29 3.89
N GLY A 15 9.06 23.49 4.08
CA GLY A 15 8.93 22.07 4.40
C GLY A 15 8.56 21.19 3.20
N GLN A 16 8.75 21.67 1.96
CA GLN A 16 8.44 20.90 0.75
C GLN A 16 9.71 20.29 0.15
N ILE A 17 9.62 19.06 -0.34
CA ILE A 17 10.63 18.40 -1.18
C ILE A 17 10.06 18.15 -2.57
N THR A 18 10.92 18.19 -3.59
CA THR A 18 10.55 17.73 -4.93
C THR A 18 11.01 16.29 -5.10
N ILE A 19 10.08 15.36 -5.35
CA ILE A 19 10.42 13.96 -5.63
C ILE A 19 11.08 13.91 -7.02
N PRO A 20 12.35 13.48 -7.16
CA PRO A 20 13.03 13.43 -8.46
C PRO A 20 12.28 12.53 -9.46
N VAL A 21 12.37 12.86 -10.76
CA VAL A 21 11.60 12.17 -11.81
C VAL A 21 11.80 10.66 -11.80
N GLN A 22 13.03 10.19 -11.61
CA GLN A 22 13.35 8.77 -11.54
C GLN A 22 12.66 8.04 -10.38
N VAL A 23 12.49 8.70 -9.23
CA VAL A 23 11.77 8.14 -8.08
C VAL A 23 10.27 8.13 -8.32
N ARG A 24 9.70 9.20 -8.91
CA ARG A 24 8.27 9.22 -9.28
C ARG A 24 7.92 8.11 -10.26
N THR A 25 8.72 7.94 -11.30
CA THR A 25 8.52 6.89 -12.30
C THR A 25 8.64 5.49 -11.69
N ALA A 26 9.63 5.25 -10.83
CA ALA A 26 9.79 3.95 -10.17
C ALA A 26 8.62 3.61 -9.22
N LEU A 27 8.04 4.61 -8.56
CA LEU A 27 6.89 4.43 -7.67
C LEU A 27 5.54 4.53 -8.38
N GLY A 28 5.51 4.83 -9.69
CA GLY A 28 4.28 5.04 -10.45
C GLY A 28 3.44 6.22 -9.94
N LEU A 29 4.09 7.28 -9.44
CA LEU A 29 3.41 8.46 -8.88
C LEU A 29 2.99 9.44 -9.98
N GLU A 30 1.73 9.85 -9.92
CA GLU A 30 1.13 10.91 -10.73
C GLU A 30 0.73 12.12 -9.89
N THR A 31 0.30 13.19 -10.56
CA THR A 31 -0.18 14.39 -9.87
C THR A 31 -1.49 14.09 -9.15
N GLY A 32 -1.54 14.39 -7.85
CA GLY A 32 -2.71 14.12 -7.01
C GLY A 32 -2.58 12.83 -6.19
N ASP A 33 -1.58 12.00 -6.47
CA ASP A 33 -1.33 10.80 -5.69
C ASP A 33 -0.91 11.14 -4.27
N ARG A 34 -1.38 10.30 -3.33
CA ARG A 34 -0.97 10.34 -1.94
C ARG A 34 0.30 9.51 -1.75
N VAL A 35 1.18 9.99 -0.90
CA VAL A 35 2.33 9.22 -0.39
C VAL A 35 2.19 9.01 1.12
N GLU A 36 2.65 7.87 1.59
CA GLU A 36 2.74 7.54 3.00
C GLU A 36 4.21 7.45 3.41
N PHE A 37 4.53 8.03 4.56
CA PHE A 37 5.85 7.90 5.18
C PHE A 37 5.73 6.91 6.34
N VAL A 38 6.44 5.80 6.24
CA VAL A 38 6.44 4.74 7.25
C VAL A 38 7.80 4.76 7.95
N GLU A 39 7.78 4.93 9.26
CA GLU A 39 8.98 4.83 10.07
C GLU A 39 9.53 3.40 10.01
N MET A 40 10.83 3.31 9.79
CA MET A 40 11.59 2.06 9.79
C MET A 40 12.58 2.11 10.96
N GLU A 41 13.34 1.04 11.13
CA GLU A 41 14.43 1.02 12.11
C GLU A 41 15.48 2.11 11.80
N ASP A 42 16.21 2.51 12.84
CA ASP A 42 17.30 3.49 12.77
C ASP A 42 16.91 4.90 12.29
N GLY A 43 15.67 5.34 12.55
CA GLY A 43 15.20 6.68 12.18
C GLY A 43 15.10 6.91 10.67
N LYS A 44 15.11 5.83 9.89
CA LYS A 44 14.85 5.87 8.45
C LYS A 44 13.34 5.88 8.21
N PHE A 45 12.93 6.48 7.11
CA PHE A 45 11.56 6.43 6.66
C PHE A 45 11.50 5.82 5.26
N SER A 46 10.54 4.94 5.04
CA SER A 46 10.15 4.47 3.71
C SER A 46 9.02 5.35 3.18
N MET A 47 9.05 5.63 1.87
CA MET A 47 7.97 6.34 1.18
C MET A 47 7.21 5.36 0.30
N ILE A 48 5.90 5.26 0.49
CA ILE A 48 5.02 4.34 -0.22
C ILE A 48 4.04 5.15 -1.06
N ALA A 49 3.85 4.74 -2.32
CA ALA A 49 2.77 5.28 -3.16
C ALA A 49 1.43 4.72 -2.66
N ALA A 50 0.62 5.58 -2.05
CA ALA A 50 -0.75 5.29 -1.63
C ALA A 50 -1.74 5.74 -2.73
N SER A 51 -1.40 5.43 -3.98
CA SER A 51 -2.17 5.79 -5.18
C SER A 51 -3.29 4.80 -5.51
N LYS A 52 -3.28 3.61 -4.90
CA LYS A 52 -4.31 2.59 -5.14
C LYS A 52 -5.64 2.96 -4.47
N THR A 53 -6.72 2.69 -5.19
CA THR A 53 -8.10 2.93 -4.77
C THR A 53 -8.82 1.61 -4.47
N VAL A 54 -9.97 1.70 -3.78
CA VAL A 54 -10.83 0.51 -3.53
C VAL A 54 -11.26 -0.15 -4.84
N THR A 55 -11.38 0.61 -5.93
CA THR A 55 -11.73 0.09 -7.26
C THR A 55 -10.66 -0.88 -7.78
N ASP A 56 -9.39 -0.69 -7.40
CA ASP A 56 -8.29 -1.59 -7.80
C ASP A 56 -8.39 -2.97 -7.15
N LEU A 57 -9.23 -3.12 -6.10
CA LEU A 57 -9.52 -4.41 -5.48
C LEU A 57 -10.52 -5.24 -6.30
N LYS A 58 -11.26 -4.60 -7.21
CA LYS A 58 -12.31 -5.24 -7.99
C LYS A 58 -11.71 -6.35 -8.87
N GLY A 59 -12.19 -7.57 -8.67
CA GLY A 59 -11.77 -8.73 -9.46
C GLY A 59 -10.55 -9.48 -8.93
N LEU A 60 -9.93 -9.04 -7.83
CA LEU A 60 -8.84 -9.79 -7.18
C LEU A 60 -9.33 -11.12 -6.58
N ILE A 61 -10.60 -11.19 -6.15
CA ILE A 61 -11.20 -12.39 -5.59
C ILE A 61 -11.99 -13.09 -6.69
N SER A 62 -11.56 -14.29 -7.07
CA SER A 62 -12.26 -15.14 -8.01
C SER A 62 -13.59 -15.63 -7.44
N LYS A 63 -14.59 -15.80 -8.30
CA LYS A 63 -15.87 -16.38 -7.89
C LYS A 63 -15.62 -17.79 -7.34
N PRO A 64 -16.15 -18.13 -6.15
CA PRO A 64 -16.00 -19.48 -5.60
C PRO A 64 -16.69 -20.51 -6.50
N ALA A 65 -16.11 -21.70 -6.60
CA ALA A 65 -16.65 -22.80 -7.42
C ALA A 65 -18.04 -23.25 -6.95
N ASN A 66 -18.28 -23.21 -5.64
CA ASN A 66 -19.55 -23.55 -5.03
C ASN A 66 -20.05 -22.36 -4.21
N ALA A 67 -21.35 -22.05 -4.32
CA ALA A 67 -21.99 -21.10 -3.42
C ALA A 67 -22.21 -21.74 -2.05
N VAL A 68 -22.02 -20.96 -0.99
CA VAL A 68 -22.33 -21.37 0.39
C VAL A 68 -23.57 -20.63 0.87
N SER A 69 -24.33 -21.24 1.78
CA SER A 69 -25.45 -20.56 2.41
C SER A 69 -24.96 -19.50 3.41
N ILE A 70 -25.79 -18.49 3.69
CA ILE A 70 -25.50 -17.50 4.73
C ILE A 70 -25.40 -18.15 6.11
N GLU A 71 -26.16 -19.22 6.34
CA GLU A 71 -26.10 -19.97 7.60
C GLU A 71 -24.72 -20.62 7.78
N ASP A 72 -24.24 -21.35 6.77
CA ASP A 72 -22.91 -21.98 6.82
C ASP A 72 -21.80 -20.94 7.01
N MET A 73 -21.94 -19.76 6.38
CA MET A 73 -21.01 -18.65 6.54
C MET A 73 -20.99 -18.12 7.98
N ASN A 74 -22.15 -17.89 8.58
CA ASN A 74 -22.26 -17.42 9.96
C ASN A 74 -21.71 -18.44 10.96
N GLN A 75 -21.99 -19.73 10.76
CA GLN A 75 -21.44 -20.81 11.59
C GLN A 75 -19.91 -20.86 11.51
N ALA A 76 -19.34 -20.68 10.32
CA ALA A 76 -17.90 -20.62 10.13
C ALA A 76 -17.27 -19.41 10.84
N ILE A 77 -17.88 -18.23 10.71
CA ILE A 77 -17.42 -17.00 11.39
C ILE A 77 -17.43 -17.20 12.91
N ALA A 78 -18.53 -17.70 13.49
CA ALA A 78 -18.64 -17.95 14.92
C ALA A 78 -17.60 -18.96 15.42
N THR A 79 -17.43 -20.06 14.69
CA THR A 79 -16.47 -21.12 15.04
C THR A 79 -15.03 -20.62 15.02
N GLN A 80 -14.64 -19.83 14.01
CA GLN A 80 -13.27 -19.31 13.91
C GLN A 80 -13.01 -18.14 14.87
N GLY A 81 -13.99 -17.26 15.07
CA GLY A 81 -13.90 -16.18 16.05
C GLY A 81 -13.67 -16.69 17.48
N ALA A 82 -14.31 -17.81 17.86
CA ALA A 82 -14.13 -18.44 19.17
C ALA A 82 -12.74 -19.05 19.40
N LYS A 83 -11.94 -19.28 18.34
CA LYS A 83 -10.56 -19.81 18.44
C LYS A 83 -9.50 -18.71 18.53
N ALA A 84 -9.87 -17.46 18.25
CA ALA A 84 -8.96 -16.33 18.19
C ALA A 84 -8.83 -15.58 19.54
N GLY A 85 -9.66 -15.93 20.53
CA GLY A 85 -9.55 -15.49 21.93
C GLY A 85 -9.03 -16.61 22.82
#